data_AF-A0A3C0UHG0-F1
#
_entry.id   AF-A0A3C0UHG0-F1
#
_cell.length_a   1.000
_cell.length_b   1.000
_cell.length_c   1.000
_cell.angle_alpha   90.00
_cell.angle_beta   90.00
_cell.angle_gamma   90.00
#
_symmetry.space_group_name_H-M   'P 1'
#
loop_
_entity.id
_entity.type
_entity.pdbx_description
1 polymer ?
#
loop_
_entity_poly.entity_id
_entity_poly.type
_entity_poly.pdbx_seq_one_letter_code
_entity_poly.pdbx_strand_id
1 'polypeptide(L)'
;MVRGNIMNAMRPLQRDGLVIGYVFVNELTDDVRAQVAAMDSSISLSVMVGVIVSLLLIVGLTEGMMRDVQSVIYGVKELKFDLRRRITGLRGEMGEVAATINE
;
A
#
# COMPACT_ATOMS: atom_id res chain seq x y z
N MET A 1 37.09 -16.69 -10.08
CA MET A 1 37.22 -15.46 -10.89
C MET A 1 35.94 -14.65 -10.72
N VAL A 2 35.98 -13.58 -9.92
CA VAL A 2 34.81 -12.72 -9.68
C VAL A 2 34.68 -11.79 -10.90
N ARG A 3 33.69 -12.05 -11.76
CA ARG A 3 33.29 -11.13 -12.84
C ARG A 3 32.11 -10.30 -12.33
N GLY A 4 32.42 -9.29 -11.51
CA GLY A 4 31.49 -8.19 -11.24
C GLY A 4 31.31 -7.32 -12.48
N ASN A 5 30.22 -6.57 -12.56
CA ASN A 5 30.01 -5.59 -13.63
C ASN A 5 30.91 -4.38 -13.36
N ILE A 6 32.09 -4.32 -13.97
CA ILE A 6 33.02 -3.19 -13.80
C ILE A 6 32.65 -2.10 -14.80
N MET A 7 32.33 -0.89 -14.33
CA MET A 7 32.23 0.27 -15.19
C MET A 7 33.64 0.84 -15.37
N ASN A 8 34.15 0.83 -16.61
CA ASN A 8 35.47 1.35 -16.92
C ASN A 8 35.33 2.76 -17.50
N ALA A 9 35.90 3.75 -16.80
CA ALA A 9 35.95 5.13 -17.27
C ALA A 9 37.40 5.49 -17.62
N MET A 10 37.62 5.90 -18.87
CA MET A 10 38.94 6.36 -19.34
C MET A 10 38.90 7.84 -19.68
N ARG A 11 39.86 8.60 -19.14
CA ARG A 11 40.08 10.00 -19.50
C ARG A 11 41.45 10.16 -20.17
N PRO A 12 41.53 10.74 -21.39
CA PRO A 12 42.81 11.03 -22.02
C PRO A 12 43.51 12.16 -21.27
N LEU A 13 44.79 11.98 -20.97
CA LEU A 13 45.69 13.03 -20.52
C LEU A 13 46.27 13.72 -21.74
N GLN A 14 46.03 15.02 -21.87
CA GLN A 14 46.55 15.83 -22.96
C GLN A 14 47.55 16.85 -22.42
N ARG A 15 48.70 16.98 -23.10
CA ARG A 15 49.67 18.04 -22.87
C ARG A 15 50.09 18.57 -24.24
N ASP A 16 50.06 19.89 -24.40
CA ASP A 16 50.37 20.58 -25.66
C ASP A 16 49.57 20.08 -26.87
N GLY A 17 48.30 19.70 -26.65
CA GLY A 17 47.42 19.17 -27.70
C GLY A 17 47.69 17.72 -28.09
N LEU A 18 48.70 17.06 -27.51
CA LEU A 18 48.99 15.65 -27.71
C LEU A 18 48.47 14.80 -26.56
N VAL A 19 47.82 13.68 -26.89
CA VAL A 19 47.41 12.67 -25.91
C VAL A 19 48.64 11.90 -25.46
N ILE A 20 49.08 12.14 -24.22
CA ILE A 20 50.28 11.55 -23.63
C ILE A 20 49.99 10.29 -22.80
N GLY A 21 48.71 9.97 -22.56
CA GLY A 21 48.30 8.78 -21.83
C GLY A 21 46.81 8.77 -21.53
N TYR A 22 46.38 7.73 -20.83
CA TYR A 22 45.01 7.58 -20.34
C TYR A 22 45.04 7.25 -18.86
N VAL A 23 44.21 7.93 -18.07
CA VAL A 23 43.89 7.49 -16.71
C VAL A 23 42.67 6.59 -16.80
N PHE A 24 42.78 5.39 -16.23
CA PHE A 24 41.68 4.46 -16.08
C PHE A 24 41.25 4.40 -14.61
N VAL A 25 39.94 4.43 -14.37
CA VAL A 25 39.36 4.16 -13.06
C VAL A 25 38.38 3.01 -13.23
N ASN A 26 38.55 1.97 -12.42
CA ASN A 26 37.60 0.86 -12.32
C ASN A 26 36.76 1.09 -11.07
N GLU A 27 35.47 1.38 -11.25
CA GLU A 27 34.54 1.45 -10.12
C GLU A 27 33.80 0.12 -9.98
N LEU A 28 33.80 -0.44 -8.78
CA LEU A 28 33.15 -1.71 -8.49
C LEU A 28 31.63 -1.49 -8.37
N THR A 29 30.89 -1.70 -9.46
CA THR A 29 29.42 -1.54 -9.49
C THR A 29 28.67 -2.54 -8.59
N ASP A 30 29.36 -3.45 -7.91
CA ASP A 30 28.74 -4.45 -7.03
C ASP A 30 28.03 -3.80 -5.83
N ASP A 31 28.55 -2.68 -5.31
CA ASP A 31 27.89 -1.92 -4.23
C ASP A 31 26.57 -1.28 -4.70
N VAL A 32 26.51 -0.82 -5.95
CA VAL A 32 25.28 -0.27 -6.54
C VAL A 32 24.24 -1.37 -6.73
N ARG A 33 24.64 -2.57 -7.16
CA ARG A 33 23.73 -3.72 -7.31
C ARG A 33 23.19 -4.21 -5.97
N ALA A 34 24.02 -4.27 -4.94
CA ALA A 34 23.59 -4.63 -3.60
C ALA A 34 22.58 -3.61 -3.03
N GLN A 35 22.81 -2.33 -3.30
CA GLN A 35 21.91 -1.25 -2.87
C GLN A 35 20.56 -1.31 -3.60
N VAL A 36 20.57 -1.57 -4.91
CA VAL A 36 19.34 -1.75 -5.70
C VAL A 36 18.58 -3.01 -5.26
N ALA A 37 19.27 -4.12 -4.99
CA ALA A 37 18.62 -5.35 -4.54
C ALA A 37 18.00 -5.23 -3.13
N ALA A 38 18.64 -4.49 -2.22
CA ALA A 38 18.06 -4.16 -0.92
C ALA A 38 16.82 -3.27 -1.06
N MET A 39 16.85 -2.33 -2.01
CA MET A 39 15.72 -1.44 -2.30
C MET A 39 14.51 -2.23 -2.82
N ASP A 40 14.71 -3.16 -3.76
CA ASP A 40 13.64 -4.01 -4.30
C ASP A 40 12.94 -4.83 -3.22
N SER A 41 13.68 -5.36 -2.25
CA SER A 41 13.10 -6.13 -1.14
C SER A 41 12.21 -5.25 -0.25
N SER A 42 12.67 -4.03 0.07
CA SER A 42 11.90 -3.08 0.89
C SER A 42 10.63 -2.58 0.20
N ILE A 43 10.70 -2.34 -1.12
CA ILE A 43 9.56 -1.90 -1.93
C ILE A 43 8.54 -3.04 -2.02
N SER A 44 8.98 -4.26 -2.33
CA SER A 44 8.11 -5.44 -2.41
C SER A 44 7.36 -5.69 -1.10
N LEU A 45 8.05 -5.58 0.04
CA LEU A 45 7.44 -5.71 1.36
C LEU A 45 6.38 -4.63 1.60
N SER A 46 6.70 -3.38 1.27
CA SER A 46 5.79 -2.24 1.46
C SER A 46 4.52 -2.39 0.62
N VAL A 47 4.66 -2.84 -0.63
CA VAL A 47 3.53 -3.13 -1.52
C VAL A 47 2.67 -4.26 -0.96
N MET A 48 3.29 -5.35 -0.51
CA MET A 48 2.57 -6.49 0.07
C MET A 48 1.77 -6.07 1.32
N VAL A 49 2.38 -5.30 2.22
CA VAL A 49 1.70 -4.76 3.40
C VAL A 49 0.53 -3.85 2.99
N GLY A 50 0.74 -2.96 2.03
CA GLY A 50 -0.32 -2.08 1.52
C GLY A 50 -1.52 -2.85 0.95
N VAL A 51 -1.27 -3.92 0.21
CA VAL A 51 -2.32 -4.79 -0.34
C VAL A 51 -3.07 -5.54 0.76
N ILE A 52 -2.37 -6.06 1.77
CA ILE A 52 -3.02 -6.75 2.88
C ILE A 52 -3.90 -5.78 3.68
N VAL A 53 -3.39 -4.59 3.99
CA VAL A 53 -4.12 -3.57 4.75
C VAL A 53 -5.35 -3.10 3.99
N SER A 54 -5.24 -2.86 2.67
CA SER A 54 -6.39 -2.46 1.86
C SER A 54 -7.46 -3.54 1.79
N LEU A 55 -7.07 -4.80 1.64
CA LEU A 55 -8.01 -5.93 1.64
C LEU A 55 -8.74 -6.04 2.99
N LEU A 56 -8.00 -5.94 4.10
CA LEU A 56 -8.58 -5.99 5.45
C LEU A 56 -9.56 -4.84 5.70
N LEU A 57 -9.22 -3.62 5.25
CA LEU A 57 -10.10 -2.46 5.34
C LEU A 57 -11.38 -2.67 4.54
N ILE A 58 -11.28 -3.15 3.31
CA ILE A 58 -12.46 -3.40 2.45
C ILE A 58 -13.38 -4.43 3.11
N VAL A 59 -12.82 -5.56 3.57
CA VAL A 59 -13.61 -6.62 4.21
C VAL A 59 -14.26 -6.10 5.50
N GLY A 60 -13.51 -5.43 6.36
CA GLY A 60 -14.02 -4.90 7.64
C GLY A 60 -15.13 -3.86 7.44
N LEU A 61 -14.95 -2.94 6.49
CA LEU A 61 -15.98 -1.94 6.16
C LEU A 61 -17.23 -2.59 5.55
N THR A 62 -17.05 -3.55 4.65
CA THR A 62 -18.16 -4.24 3.99
C THR A 62 -18.99 -5.05 4.99
N GLU A 63 -18.33 -5.81 5.87
CA GLU A 63 -19.02 -6.60 6.90
C GLU A 63 -19.75 -5.71 7.91
N GLY A 64 -19.13 -4.60 8.34
CA GLY A 64 -19.77 -3.62 9.23
C GLY A 64 -21.02 -3.02 8.58
N MET A 65 -20.88 -2.53 7.35
CA MET A 65 -21.98 -1.91 6.62
C MET A 65 -23.12 -2.89 6.34
N MET A 66 -22.80 -4.13 5.96
CA MET A 66 -23.83 -5.15 5.71
C MET A 66 -24.60 -5.51 6.99
N ARG A 67 -23.90 -5.60 8.12
CA ARG A 67 -24.52 -5.88 9.43
C ARG A 67 -25.47 -4.75 9.84
N ASP A 68 -25.05 -3.51 9.62
CA ASP A 68 -25.86 -2.34 9.95
C ASP A 68 -27.13 -2.29 9.10
N VAL A 69 -27.02 -2.50 7.78
CA VAL A 69 -28.16 -2.57 6.86
C VAL A 69 -29.12 -3.70 7.25
N GLN A 70 -28.60 -4.89 7.57
CA GLN A 70 -29.43 -6.01 7.99
C GLN A 70 -30.17 -5.73 9.30
N SER A 71 -29.54 -5.04 10.25
CA SER A 71 -30.17 -4.65 11.51
C SER A 71 -31.34 -3.69 11.27
N VAL A 72 -31.21 -2.71 10.37
CA VAL A 72 -32.32 -1.83 9.97
C VAL A 72 -33.44 -2.64 9.33
N ILE A 73 -33.13 -3.48 8.33
CA ILE A 73 -34.15 -4.28 7.62
C ILE A 73 -34.91 -5.19 8.60
N TYR A 74 -34.20 -5.85 9.51
CA TYR A 74 -34.80 -6.73 10.49
C TYR A 74 -35.65 -5.95 11.49
N GLY A 75 -35.13 -4.82 12.01
CA GLY A 75 -35.86 -3.92 12.88
C GLY A 75 -37.17 -3.46 12.25
N VAL A 76 -37.13 -2.94 11.02
CA VAL A 76 -38.33 -2.51 10.28
C VAL A 76 -39.33 -3.66 10.09
N LYS A 77 -38.84 -4.87 9.77
CA LYS A 77 -39.72 -6.05 9.65
C LYS A 77 -40.40 -6.41 10.96
N GLU A 78 -39.71 -6.27 12.10
CA GLU A 78 -40.29 -6.52 13.41
C GLU A 78 -41.30 -5.43 13.82
N LEU A 79 -41.06 -4.17 13.46
CA LEU A 79 -42.02 -3.07 13.70
C LEU A 79 -43.39 -3.35 13.07
N LYS A 80 -43.44 -4.09 11.96
CA LYS A 80 -44.70 -4.54 11.34
C LYS A 80 -45.56 -5.38 12.30
N PHE A 81 -44.92 -6.14 13.19
CA PHE A 81 -45.60 -7.03 14.13
C PHE A 81 -45.70 -6.44 15.55
N ASP A 82 -44.79 -5.53 15.91
CA ASP A 82 -44.81 -4.82 17.19
C ASP A 82 -44.21 -3.41 17.07
N LEU A 83 -45.07 -2.39 17.00
CA LEU A 83 -44.67 -0.99 16.85
C LEU A 83 -44.00 -0.39 18.11
N ARG A 84 -43.96 -1.10 19.24
CA ARG A 84 -43.28 -0.60 20.45
C ARG A 84 -41.78 -0.86 20.44
N ARG A 85 -41.30 -1.67 19.49
CA ARG A 85 -39.90 -2.06 19.40
C ARG A 85 -39.10 -0.99 18.65
N ARG A 86 -37.89 -0.69 19.13
CA ARG A 86 -37.00 0.31 18.55
C ARG A 86 -35.77 -0.33 17.93
N ILE A 87 -35.33 0.20 16.79
CA ILE A 87 -34.09 -0.18 16.13
C ILE A 87 -32.95 0.55 16.85
N THR A 88 -32.04 -0.19 17.50
CA THR A 88 -30.95 0.38 18.33
C THR A 88 -29.61 -0.26 17.99
N GLY A 89 -28.50 0.41 18.36
CA GLY A 89 -27.14 -0.12 18.19
C GLY A 89 -26.44 0.27 16.88
N LEU A 90 -27.08 1.06 16.02
CA LEU A 90 -26.52 1.59 14.79
C LEU A 90 -25.83 2.95 15.02
N ARG A 91 -24.73 3.20 14.31
CA ARG A 91 -23.91 4.43 14.45
C ARG A 91 -23.78 5.13 13.09
N GLY A 92 -23.41 6.41 13.12
CA GLY A 92 -23.28 7.24 11.92
C GLY A 92 -24.60 7.42 11.18
N GLU A 93 -24.55 7.45 9.84
CA GLU A 93 -25.71 7.66 8.97
C GLU A 93 -26.81 6.60 9.16
N MET A 94 -26.43 5.33 9.39
CA MET A 94 -27.41 4.25 9.65
C MET A 94 -28.12 4.41 10.99
N GLY A 95 -27.46 5.03 11.97
CA GLY A 95 -28.07 5.40 13.24
C GLY A 95 -29.11 6.50 13.10
N GLU A 96 -28.86 7.48 12.22
CA GLU A 96 -29.81 8.54 11.89
C GLU A 96 -31.04 7.98 11.17
N VAL A 97 -30.86 7.08 10.19
CA VAL A 97 -31.97 6.37 9.53
C VAL A 97 -32.81 5.60 10.55
N ALA A 98 -32.18 4.88 11.49
CA ALA A 98 -32.88 4.16 12.54
C ALA A 98 -33.62 5.09 13.51
N ALA A 99 -33.05 6.26 13.83
CA ALA A 99 -33.71 7.26 14.67
C ALA A 99 -34.98 7.80 14.02
N THR A 100 -34.92 8.15 12.72
CA THR A 100 -36.08 8.61 11.95
C THR A 100 -37.18 7.56 11.85
N ILE A 101 -36.84 6.26 11.79
CA ILE A 101 -37.82 5.17 11.78
C ILE A 101 -38.47 4.97 13.16
N ASN A 102 -37.75 5.28 14.24
CA ASN A 102 -38.23 5.12 15.61
C ASN A 102 -39.12 6.28 16.10
N GLU A 103 -39.15 7.38 15.35
CA GLU A 103 -40.03 8.55 15.58
C GLU A 103 -41.45 8.27 15.07
#